data_AF-A0A8T5TKS6-F1
#
_entry.id   AF-A0A8T5TKS6-F1
#
_cell.length_a   1.000
_cell.length_b   1.000
_cell.length_c   1.000
_cell.angle_alpha   90.00
_cell.angle_beta   90.00
_cell.angle_gamma   90.00
#
_symmetry.space_group_name_H-M   'P 1'
#
loop_
_entity.id
_entity.type
_entity.pdbx_description
1 polymer ?
#
loop_
_entity_poly.entity_id
_entity_poly.type
_entity_poly.pdbx_seq_one_letter_code
_entity_poly.pdbx_strand_id
1 'polypeptide(L)'
;MYQNPKNMPSYYEQQLRELQDLFLQYRNYMQNLESKITNLKNENSQLRSQLQQLQHSKTTPRLNPPQVRAPPQQTYSPQPTYKQQTYSPQQPIQANVNDNGARKNKRKCPRCGAMGFAIKEFEDKNRIISYIPRRIYAIKKVCTKCFNEF
;
A
#
# COMPACT_ATOMS: atom_id res chain seq x y z
N MET A 1 47.90 -20.64 -34.16
CA MET A 1 48.72 -19.53 -33.64
C MET A 1 48.88 -19.72 -32.14
N TYR A 2 50.10 -19.86 -31.63
CA TYR A 2 50.34 -20.09 -30.21
C TYR A 2 50.27 -18.76 -29.44
N GLN A 3 49.52 -18.72 -28.34
CA GLN A 3 49.52 -17.58 -27.42
C GLN A 3 50.90 -17.47 -26.76
N ASN A 4 51.48 -16.27 -26.80
CA ASN A 4 52.84 -16.03 -26.34
C ASN A 4 52.89 -16.10 -24.80
N PRO A 5 53.60 -17.08 -24.18
CA PRO A 5 53.54 -17.31 -22.74
C PRO A 5 54.12 -16.16 -21.90
N LYS A 6 54.84 -15.21 -22.52
CA LYS A 6 55.39 -14.03 -21.83
C LYS A 6 54.33 -13.00 -21.41
N ASN A 7 53.11 -13.04 -21.98
CA ASN A 7 52.02 -12.12 -21.62
C ASN A 7 51.04 -12.68 -20.57
N MET A 8 51.17 -13.95 -20.17
CA MET A 8 50.31 -14.57 -19.15
C MET A 8 50.33 -13.84 -17.78
N PRO A 9 51.49 -13.43 -17.21
CA PRO A 9 51.51 -12.78 -15.90
C PRO A 9 50.70 -11.47 -15.87
N SER A 10 50.87 -10.63 -16.90
CA SER A 10 50.24 -9.31 -17.00
C SER A 10 48.70 -9.40 -17.09
N TYR A 11 48.16 -10.45 -17.74
CA TYR A 11 46.71 -10.66 -17.82
C TYR A 11 46.09 -10.97 -16.46
N TYR A 12 46.72 -11.84 -15.66
CA TYR A 12 46.23 -12.16 -14.31
C TYR A 12 46.38 -10.97 -13.35
N GLU A 13 47.45 -10.18 -13.45
CA GLU A 13 47.59 -8.93 -12.67
C GLU A 13 46.52 -7.88 -13.01
N GLN A 14 46.06 -7.83 -14.26
CA GLN A 14 44.94 -6.98 -14.65
C GLN A 14 43.63 -7.49 -14.04
N GLN A 15 43.33 -8.79 -14.18
CA GLN A 15 42.13 -9.40 -13.58
C GLN A 15 42.08 -9.24 -12.05
N LEU A 16 43.22 -9.35 -11.37
CA LEU A 16 43.32 -9.12 -9.92
C LEU A 16 42.98 -7.67 -9.54
N ARG A 17 43.43 -6.68 -10.34
CA ARG A 17 43.06 -5.27 -10.12
C ARG A 17 41.58 -5.01 -10.37
N GLU A 18 41.02 -5.54 -11.45
CA GLU A 18 39.59 -5.41 -11.76
C GLU A 18 38.72 -6.04 -10.66
N LEU A 19 39.10 -7.22 -10.16
CA LEU A 19 38.41 -7.89 -9.05
C LEU A 19 38.53 -7.11 -7.72
N GLN A 20 39.69 -6.49 -7.46
CA GLN A 20 39.93 -5.68 -6.27
C GLN A 20 39.12 -4.37 -6.28
N ASP A 21 39.03 -3.69 -7.43
CA ASP A 21 38.19 -2.49 -7.60
C ASP A 21 36.69 -2.84 -7.43
N LEU A 22 36.25 -3.93 -8.07
CA LEU A 22 34.87 -4.42 -7.94
C LEU A 22 34.54 -4.80 -6.48
N PHE A 23 35.48 -5.39 -5.74
CA PHE A 23 35.31 -5.69 -4.32
C PHE A 23 35.17 -4.41 -3.47
N LEU A 24 35.99 -3.39 -3.74
CA LEU A 24 35.88 -2.08 -3.09
C LEU A 24 34.55 -1.39 -3.41
N GLN A 25 34.09 -1.44 -4.67
CA GLN A 25 32.81 -0.91 -5.10
C GLN A 25 31.64 -1.58 -4.35
N TYR A 26 31.60 -2.91 -4.30
CA TYR A 26 30.56 -3.64 -3.55
C TYR A 26 30.62 -3.35 -2.05
N ARG A 27 31.81 -3.27 -1.46
CA ARG A 27 31.99 -2.92 -0.03
C ARG A 27 31.41 -1.53 0.28
N ASN A 28 31.73 -0.52 -0.54
CA ASN A 28 31.22 0.84 -0.39
C ASN A 28 29.70 0.90 -0.57
N TYR A 29 29.15 0.16 -1.54
CA TYR A 29 27.71 0.06 -1.77
C TYR A 29 26.98 -0.56 -0.57
N MET A 30 27.52 -1.65 0.00
CA MET A 30 26.97 -2.28 1.21
C MET A 30 26.95 -1.31 2.39
N GLN A 31 28.05 -0.59 2.66
CA GLN A 31 28.11 0.42 3.73
C GLN A 31 27.09 1.56 3.53
N ASN A 32 26.88 2.00 2.29
CA ASN A 32 25.85 3.00 1.98
C ASN A 32 24.44 2.49 2.29
N LEU A 33 24.13 1.24 1.91
CA LEU A 33 22.85 0.60 2.22
C LEU A 33 22.65 0.42 3.74
N GLU A 34 23.67 0.00 4.49
CA GLU A 34 23.61 -0.14 5.95
C GLU A 34 23.33 1.21 6.65
N SER A 35 24.00 2.28 6.21
CA SER A 35 23.73 3.65 6.67
C SER A 35 22.28 4.06 6.37
N LYS A 36 21.79 3.80 5.15
CA LYS A 36 20.41 4.11 4.75
C LYS A 36 19.37 3.32 5.55
N ILE A 37 19.61 2.03 5.83
CA ILE A 37 18.77 1.19 6.68
C ILE A 37 18.72 1.75 8.10
N THR A 38 19.86 2.20 8.64
CA THR A 38 19.97 2.78 9.98
C THR A 38 19.18 4.09 10.07
N ASN A 39 19.34 4.99 9.11
CA ASN A 39 18.60 6.25 9.03
C ASN A 39 17.08 6.02 8.94
N LEU A 40 16.62 5.12 8.07
CA LEU A 40 15.20 4.79 7.92
C LEU A 40 14.62 4.11 9.18
N LYS A 41 15.40 3.28 9.89
CA LYS A 41 14.98 2.71 11.19
C LYS A 41 14.79 3.80 12.25
N ASN A 42 15.73 4.73 12.32
CA ASN A 42 15.68 5.86 13.27
C ASN A 42 14.47 6.76 12.99
N GLU A 43 14.25 7.14 11.73
CA GLU A 43 13.09 7.94 11.31
C GLU A 43 11.77 7.22 11.62
N ASN A 44 11.65 5.92 11.31
CA ASN A 44 10.45 5.13 11.60
C ASN A 44 10.17 5.07 13.12
N SER A 45 11.22 4.95 13.94
CA SER A 45 11.10 5.00 15.41
C SER A 45 10.60 6.36 15.89
N GLN A 46 11.19 7.47 15.40
CA GLN A 46 10.78 8.83 15.76
C GLN A 46 9.31 9.11 15.38
N LEU A 47 8.91 8.75 14.15
CA LEU A 47 7.53 8.91 13.68
C LEU A 47 6.54 8.08 14.50
N ARG A 48 6.92 6.87 14.93
CA ARG A 48 6.11 6.04 15.84
C ARG A 48 5.94 6.69 17.21
N SER A 49 7.00 7.26 17.80
CA SER A 49 6.91 8.00 19.05
C SER A 49 6.01 9.24 18.94
N GLN A 50 6.11 10.00 17.85
CA GLN A 50 5.22 11.15 17.59
C GLN A 50 3.76 10.72 17.44
N LEU A 51 3.48 9.63 16.72
CA LEU A 51 2.14 9.07 16.59
C LEU A 51 1.56 8.63 17.94
N GLN A 52 2.37 8.01 18.80
CA GLN A 52 1.94 7.66 20.16
C GLN A 52 1.60 8.92 20.97
N GLN A 53 2.45 9.95 20.98
CA GLN A 53 2.15 11.21 21.70
C GLN A 53 0.83 11.84 21.24
N LEU A 54 0.61 11.92 19.92
CA LEU A 54 -0.62 12.45 19.30
C LEU A 54 -1.89 11.60 19.56
N GLN A 55 -1.74 10.32 19.90
CA GLN A 55 -2.85 9.47 20.33
C GLN A 55 -3.22 9.76 21.80
N HIS A 56 -2.23 9.78 22.70
CA HIS A 56 -2.47 10.06 24.13
C HIS A 56 -3.05 11.45 24.37
N SER A 57 -2.66 12.46 23.57
CA SER A 57 -3.20 13.83 23.66
C SER A 57 -4.67 13.96 23.22
N LYS A 58 -5.25 12.95 22.55
CA LYS A 58 -6.67 12.96 22.13
C LYS A 58 -7.60 12.24 23.11
N THR A 59 -7.05 11.51 24.08
CA THR A 59 -7.80 10.64 24.99
C THR A 59 -8.16 11.27 26.34
N THR A 60 -7.98 12.58 26.53
CA THR A 60 -8.39 13.27 27.77
C THR A 60 -9.90 13.59 27.74
N PRO A 61 -10.78 12.89 28.48
CA PRO A 61 -12.22 13.13 28.43
C PRO A 61 -12.60 14.18 29.47
N ARG A 62 -12.92 15.41 29.03
CA ARG A 62 -13.44 16.46 29.92
C ARG A 62 -14.93 16.21 30.23
N LEU A 63 -15.20 15.24 31.10
CA LEU A 63 -16.54 14.86 31.55
C LEU A 63 -17.10 15.83 32.61
N ASN A 64 -17.82 16.86 32.16
CA ASN A 64 -18.80 17.60 32.98
C ASN A 64 -20.21 17.45 32.37
N PRO A 65 -21.06 16.55 32.89
CA PRO A 65 -22.48 16.52 32.55
C PRO A 65 -23.30 17.39 33.52
N PRO A 66 -24.12 18.35 33.03
CA PRO A 66 -25.14 19.00 33.86
C PRO A 66 -26.26 18.00 34.21
N GLN A 67 -26.67 17.97 35.49
CA GLN A 67 -27.85 17.20 35.90
C GLN A 67 -29.14 17.92 35.52
N VAL A 68 -30.06 17.25 34.81
CA VAL A 68 -31.49 17.59 34.83
C VAL A 68 -32.32 16.30 34.88
N ARG A 69 -33.35 16.29 35.73
CA ARG A 69 -34.23 15.15 36.04
C ARG A 69 -35.30 14.93 34.96
N ALA A 70 -35.78 13.68 34.82
CA ALA A 70 -37.09 13.34 34.28
C ALA A 70 -38.17 13.38 35.40
N PRO A 71 -39.50 13.29 35.16
CA PRO A 71 -40.14 12.02 34.75
C PRO A 71 -41.37 12.25 33.79
N PRO A 72 -42.47 11.44 33.70
CA PRO A 72 -42.94 10.95 32.38
C PRO A 72 -44.45 11.16 32.07
N GLN A 73 -44.92 10.79 30.85
CA GLN A 73 -46.18 10.03 30.62
C GLN A 73 -46.43 9.64 29.14
N GLN A 74 -47.40 8.74 28.93
CA GLN A 74 -47.70 8.01 27.68
C GLN A 74 -49.01 8.49 27.03
N THR A 75 -49.17 8.38 25.70
CA THR A 75 -50.46 8.01 25.06
C THR A 75 -50.30 7.49 23.62
N TYR A 76 -51.33 6.79 23.11
CA TYR A 76 -51.35 5.96 21.89
C TYR A 76 -51.86 6.68 20.62
N SER A 77 -51.45 6.21 19.42
CA SER A 77 -52.33 5.68 18.32
C SER A 77 -51.75 5.84 16.88
N PRO A 78 -52.22 5.07 15.86
CA PRO A 78 -51.37 4.69 14.71
C PRO A 78 -51.85 5.02 13.27
N GLN A 79 -50.88 5.20 12.36
CA GLN A 79 -50.90 4.91 10.89
C GLN A 79 -51.95 5.67 10.00
N PRO A 80 -51.97 5.57 8.63
CA PRO A 80 -51.11 4.80 7.68
C PRO A 80 -50.59 5.55 6.40
N THR A 81 -49.52 5.01 5.78
CA THR A 81 -49.09 5.15 4.34
C THR A 81 -48.73 6.60 3.85
N TYR A 82 -47.87 6.89 2.86
CA TYR A 82 -47.96 6.60 1.42
C TYR A 82 -46.62 6.64 0.65
N LYS A 83 -46.49 5.67 -0.27
CA LYS A 83 -45.78 5.71 -1.58
C LYS A 83 -44.25 5.83 -1.64
N GLN A 84 -43.67 4.71 -2.09
CA GLN A 84 -42.40 4.62 -2.82
C GLN A 84 -42.42 5.51 -4.08
N GLN A 85 -41.27 6.07 -4.47
CA GLN A 85 -41.01 6.43 -5.87
C GLN A 85 -39.65 5.92 -6.33
N THR A 86 -39.73 4.98 -7.25
CA THR A 86 -38.64 4.44 -8.05
C THR A 86 -38.35 5.39 -9.22
N TYR A 87 -37.11 5.83 -9.41
CA TYR A 87 -36.69 6.39 -10.70
C TYR A 87 -35.30 5.92 -11.11
N SER A 88 -35.26 5.18 -12.22
CA SER A 88 -34.10 4.95 -13.07
C SER A 88 -34.48 5.40 -14.49
N PRO A 89 -33.57 6.08 -15.19
CA PRO A 89 -33.36 5.79 -16.62
C PRO A 89 -31.88 5.44 -16.86
N GLN A 90 -31.57 4.21 -17.29
CA GLN A 90 -31.46 3.78 -18.70
C GLN A 90 -30.13 4.17 -19.40
N GLN A 91 -29.36 3.14 -19.79
CA GLN A 91 -28.23 3.21 -20.74
C GLN A 91 -28.73 3.17 -22.19
N PRO A 92 -27.89 3.60 -23.16
CA PRO A 92 -27.21 2.64 -24.07
C PRO A 92 -25.71 3.00 -24.34
N ILE A 93 -24.82 2.18 -24.95
CA ILE A 93 -24.75 0.71 -25.17
C ILE A 93 -23.27 0.28 -25.39
N GLN A 94 -22.94 -0.95 -24.94
CA GLN A 94 -21.86 -1.91 -25.32
C GLN A 94 -20.54 -1.49 -26.04
N ALA A 95 -19.44 -2.04 -25.50
CA ALA A 95 -18.53 -2.92 -26.26
C ALA A 95 -18.03 -4.06 -25.34
N ASN A 96 -17.71 -5.22 -25.91
CA ASN A 96 -17.67 -6.52 -25.21
C ASN A 96 -16.24 -7.01 -24.92
N VAL A 97 -15.94 -7.36 -23.65
CA VAL A 97 -14.89 -8.33 -23.32
C VAL A 97 -15.32 -9.16 -22.10
N ASN A 98 -15.27 -10.49 -22.23
CA ASN A 98 -15.47 -11.43 -21.13
C ASN A 98 -14.34 -11.32 -20.09
N ASP A 99 -14.68 -11.21 -18.80
CA ASP A 99 -13.92 -11.90 -17.74
C ASP A 99 -14.78 -12.22 -16.50
N ASN A 100 -14.51 -13.36 -15.88
CA ASN A 100 -15.25 -13.92 -14.75
C ASN A 100 -14.77 -13.35 -13.41
N GLY A 101 -15.30 -12.20 -13.00
CA GLY A 101 -14.81 -11.49 -11.80
C GLY A 101 -15.84 -10.69 -10.99
N ALA A 102 -17.10 -11.14 -10.92
CA ALA A 102 -18.24 -10.35 -10.42
C ALA A 102 -18.28 -10.01 -8.90
N ARG A 103 -17.14 -9.78 -8.23
CA ARG A 103 -17.08 -9.18 -6.88
C ARG A 103 -17.09 -7.65 -6.94
N LYS A 104 -18.26 -7.08 -7.29
CA LYS A 104 -18.47 -5.64 -7.51
C LYS A 104 -17.83 -4.78 -6.40
N ASN A 105 -17.01 -3.81 -6.80
CA ASN A 105 -16.02 -3.11 -5.98
C ASN A 105 -16.59 -2.23 -4.85
N LYS A 106 -16.95 -2.83 -3.71
CA LYS A 106 -17.17 -2.14 -2.43
C LYS A 106 -15.88 -1.77 -1.68
N ARG A 107 -14.70 -1.89 -2.32
CA ARG A 107 -13.40 -1.54 -1.73
C ARG A 107 -13.27 -0.02 -1.59
N LYS A 108 -12.99 0.45 -0.38
CA LYS A 108 -12.82 1.86 -0.01
C LYS A 108 -11.34 2.14 0.27
N CYS A 109 -10.80 3.23 -0.27
CA CYS A 109 -9.44 3.66 0.05
C CYS A 109 -9.33 3.99 1.54
N PRO A 110 -8.38 3.41 2.29
CA PRO A 110 -8.21 3.68 3.72
C PRO A 110 -7.77 5.14 4.00
N ARG A 111 -7.13 5.81 3.03
CA ARG A 111 -6.60 7.17 3.19
C ARG A 111 -7.60 8.29 2.86
N CYS A 112 -8.36 8.18 1.77
CA CYS A 112 -9.25 9.26 1.29
C CYS A 112 -10.72 8.84 1.15
N GLY A 113 -11.06 7.59 1.45
CA GLY A 113 -12.43 7.11 1.38
C GLY A 113 -13.03 6.94 -0.02
N ALA A 114 -12.26 7.14 -1.09
CA ALA A 114 -12.73 6.92 -2.46
C ALA A 114 -13.04 5.43 -2.74
N MET A 115 -14.01 5.16 -3.62
CA MET A 115 -14.54 3.82 -3.91
C MET A 115 -14.69 3.57 -5.42
N GLY A 116 -14.97 2.33 -5.81
CA GLY A 116 -15.25 1.95 -7.20
C GLY A 116 -14.06 2.23 -8.12
N PHE A 117 -14.29 2.92 -9.24
CA PHE A 117 -13.29 3.27 -10.26
C PHE A 117 -12.07 4.06 -9.74
N ALA A 118 -12.18 4.65 -8.55
CA ALA A 118 -11.04 5.32 -7.91
C ALA A 118 -9.96 4.35 -7.41
N ILE A 119 -10.24 3.04 -7.35
CA ILE A 119 -9.30 1.99 -6.95
C ILE A 119 -8.90 1.19 -8.19
N LYS A 120 -7.61 1.19 -8.54
CA LYS A 120 -7.05 0.33 -9.59
C LYS A 120 -6.26 -0.81 -8.95
N GLU A 121 -6.31 -1.98 -9.56
CA GLU A 121 -5.55 -3.16 -9.14
C GLU A 121 -4.40 -3.40 -10.11
N PHE A 122 -3.21 -3.72 -9.59
CA PHE A 122 -1.98 -3.92 -10.35
C PHE A 122 -1.19 -5.11 -9.78
N GLU A 123 -0.40 -5.76 -10.63
CA GLU A 123 0.56 -6.77 -10.17
C GLU A 123 1.76 -6.13 -9.46
N ASP A 124 2.02 -6.55 -8.22
CA ASP A 124 3.24 -6.25 -7.49
C ASP A 124 4.35 -7.23 -7.88
N LYS A 125 5.16 -6.82 -8.86
CA LYS A 125 6.29 -7.61 -9.36
C LYS A 125 7.36 -7.92 -8.30
N ASN A 126 7.34 -7.22 -7.15
CA ASN A 126 8.25 -7.47 -6.04
C ASN A 126 7.75 -8.57 -5.08
N ARG A 127 6.48 -8.98 -5.18
CA ARG A 127 5.88 -9.97 -4.28
C ARG A 127 5.26 -11.13 -5.05
N ILE A 128 5.96 -12.26 -5.08
CA ILE A 128 5.51 -13.48 -5.75
C ILE A 128 4.72 -14.35 -4.76
N ILE A 129 3.53 -14.81 -5.18
CA ILE A 129 2.67 -15.75 -4.43
C ILE A 129 3.06 -17.20 -4.75
N SER A 130 3.35 -17.51 -6.02
CA SER A 130 3.67 -18.86 -6.49
C SER A 130 4.63 -18.79 -7.67
N TYR A 131 5.43 -19.85 -7.88
CA TYR A 131 6.38 -19.98 -8.97
C TYR A 131 5.99 -21.06 -10.02
N ILE A 132 4.93 -21.84 -9.78
CA ILE A 132 4.62 -23.05 -10.57
C ILE A 132 3.21 -22.94 -11.18
N PRO A 133 3.04 -23.20 -12.50
CA PRO A 133 4.06 -23.40 -13.54
C PRO A 133 4.68 -22.08 -14.06
N ARG A 134 4.16 -20.93 -13.60
CA ARG A 134 4.67 -19.58 -13.91
C ARG A 134 4.67 -18.74 -12.62
N ARG A 135 5.44 -17.64 -12.61
CA ARG A 135 5.41 -16.67 -11.51
C ARG A 135 4.04 -15.99 -11.45
N ILE A 136 3.36 -16.14 -10.32
CA ILE A 136 2.09 -15.45 -9.99
C ILE A 136 2.44 -14.35 -8.99
N TYR A 137 2.23 -13.10 -9.38
CA TYR A 137 2.49 -11.93 -8.54
C TYR A 137 1.28 -11.60 -7.64
N ALA A 138 1.54 -10.92 -6.53
CA ALA A 138 0.48 -10.42 -5.66
C ALA A 138 -0.25 -9.24 -6.33
N ILE A 139 -1.57 -9.15 -6.11
CA ILE A 139 -2.35 -8.00 -6.57
C ILE A 139 -2.37 -6.93 -5.48
N LYS A 140 -1.84 -5.75 -5.80
CA LYS A 140 -1.93 -4.55 -4.97
C LYS A 140 -3.00 -3.58 -5.50
N LYS A 141 -3.60 -2.78 -4.63
CA LYS A 141 -4.49 -1.68 -5.05
C LYS A 141 -3.79 -0.35 -4.90
N VAL A 142 -4.05 0.55 -5.84
CA VAL A 142 -3.65 1.95 -5.74
C VAL A 142 -4.89 2.82 -5.89
N CYS A 143 -5.10 3.74 -4.95
CA CYS A 143 -6.14 4.74 -5.10
C CYS A 143 -5.67 5.87 -6.03
N THR A 144 -6.35 6.06 -7.15
CA THR A 144 -6.03 7.11 -8.14
C THR A 144 -6.24 8.53 -7.64
N LYS A 145 -7.01 8.75 -6.57
CA LYS A 145 -7.25 10.09 -5.99
C LYS A 145 -6.15 10.57 -5.03
N CYS A 146 -5.43 9.66 -4.36
CA CYS A 146 -4.46 10.01 -3.32
C CYS A 146 -3.17 9.16 -3.36
N PHE A 147 -3.00 8.37 -4.42
CA PHE A 147 -1.86 7.48 -4.70
C PHE A 147 -1.51 6.48 -3.59
N ASN A 148 -2.43 6.24 -2.65
CA ASN A 148 -2.20 5.30 -1.56
C ASN A 148 -2.28 3.85 -2.05
N GLU A 149 -1.25 3.07 -1.77
CA GLU A 149 -1.15 1.63 -2.01
C GLU A 149 -1.69 0.83 -0.81
N PHE A 150 -2.47 -0.24 -1.04
CA PHE A 150 -3.09 -1.10 -0.01
C PHE A 150 -3.70 -2.42 -0.59
#